data_AF-A0A2V7FLF4-F1
#
_entry.id   AF-A0A2V7FLF4-F1
#
_cell.length_a   1.000
_cell.length_b   1.000
_cell.length_c   1.000
_cell.angle_alpha   90.00
_cell.angle_beta   90.00
_cell.angle_gamma   90.00
#
_symmetry.space_group_name_H-M   'P 1'
#
loop_
_entity.id
_entity.type
_entity.pdbx_description
1 polymer ?
#
loop_
_entity_poly.entity_id
_entity_poly.type
_entity_poly.pdbx_seq_one_letter_code
_entity_poly.pdbx_strand_id
1 'polypeptide(L)'
;MAEDRLNLPFTGLVSFMRVPTCTDLEAVDADIAILGAPSDEGSPWKPGARFAPRKIRELSVKYAGYGPVQHQMGYYDIDEDRRYLEYERRQSRIVDCGDSDIVYTNVRRTFDNITRDVRRILDAGAFPVVIGGDHAVTYPVVRAYT
;
A
#
# COMPACT_ATOMS: atom_id res chain seq x y z
N MET A 1 9.39 8.72 -30.44
CA MET A 1 10.14 8.50 -29.19
C MET A 1 9.26 9.01 -28.07
N ALA A 2 8.96 8.19 -27.05
CA ALA A 2 8.24 8.69 -25.88
C ALA A 2 9.11 9.81 -25.28
N GLU A 3 8.52 11.00 -25.12
CA GLU A 3 9.18 12.15 -24.50
C GLU A 3 9.71 11.73 -23.11
N ASP A 4 10.97 12.04 -22.80
CA ASP A 4 11.62 11.67 -21.54
C ASP A 4 10.94 12.39 -20.37
N ARG A 5 9.85 11.79 -19.89
CA ARG A 5 9.02 12.35 -18.84
C ARG A 5 9.74 12.16 -17.50
N LEU A 6 10.20 13.27 -16.91
CA LEU A 6 10.89 13.27 -15.62
C LEU A 6 10.09 12.60 -14.50
N ASN A 7 8.76 12.68 -14.53
CA ASN A 7 7.86 12.06 -13.55
C ASN A 7 8.30 12.31 -12.10
N LEU A 8 8.62 13.56 -11.75
CA LEU A 8 9.10 13.94 -10.41
C LEU A 8 8.08 13.53 -9.33
N PRO A 9 8.50 13.33 -8.06
CA PRO A 9 7.65 12.78 -7.00
C PRO A 9 6.27 13.45 -6.84
N PHE A 10 6.19 14.76 -7.07
CA PHE A 10 4.95 15.54 -6.93
C PHE A 10 4.01 15.51 -8.16
N THR A 11 4.30 14.67 -9.17
CA THR A 11 3.52 14.56 -10.41
C THR A 11 2.95 13.15 -10.61
N GLY A 12 1.89 13.04 -11.42
CA GLY A 12 1.29 11.75 -11.80
C GLY A 12 0.32 11.17 -10.77
N LEU A 13 -0.19 9.96 -11.06
CA LEU A 13 -1.08 9.24 -10.16
C LEU A 13 -0.29 8.64 -9.00
N VAL A 14 -0.95 8.56 -7.83
CA VAL A 14 -0.33 8.17 -6.57
C VAL A 14 -0.86 6.80 -6.14
N SER A 15 -0.05 5.78 -6.35
CA SER A 15 -0.10 4.48 -5.67
C SER A 15 1.18 4.31 -4.83
N PHE A 16 1.23 3.31 -3.96
CA PHE A 16 2.41 3.00 -3.15
C PHE A 16 3.63 2.81 -4.04
N MET A 17 4.65 3.64 -3.84
CA MET A 17 5.84 3.77 -4.68
C MET A 17 5.56 3.94 -6.18
N ARG A 18 4.33 4.19 -6.66
CA ARG A 18 3.92 4.03 -8.07
C ARG A 18 4.01 2.60 -8.60
N VAL A 19 3.66 1.60 -7.80
CA VAL A 19 3.43 0.23 -8.32
C VAL A 19 2.12 0.16 -9.11
N PRO A 20 1.93 -0.85 -9.98
CA PRO A 20 0.64 -1.10 -10.61
C PRO A 20 -0.50 -1.19 -9.58
N THR A 21 -1.70 -0.80 -9.99
CA THR A 21 -2.90 -0.86 -9.13
C THR A 21 -3.77 -2.05 -9.53
N CYS A 22 -4.31 -2.77 -8.55
CA CYS A 22 -5.28 -3.85 -8.78
C CYS A 22 -6.43 -3.73 -7.79
N THR A 23 -7.56 -3.19 -8.22
CA THR A 23 -8.75 -3.00 -7.36
C THR A 23 -9.62 -4.25 -7.28
N ASP A 24 -9.40 -5.23 -8.16
CA ASP A 24 -10.01 -6.55 -8.06
C ASP A 24 -9.07 -7.46 -7.26
N LEU A 25 -9.40 -7.69 -5.99
CA LEU A 25 -8.56 -8.48 -5.08
C LEU A 25 -8.48 -9.96 -5.47
N GLU A 26 -9.44 -10.47 -6.24
CA GLU A 26 -9.46 -11.85 -6.71
C GLU A 26 -8.54 -12.05 -7.94
N ALA A 27 -8.13 -10.95 -8.58
CA ALA A 27 -7.22 -10.92 -9.74
C ALA A 27 -5.79 -10.52 -9.38
N VAL A 28 -5.44 -10.48 -8.08
CA VAL A 28 -4.08 -10.15 -7.63
C VAL A 28 -3.09 -11.21 -8.11
N ASP A 29 -2.13 -10.77 -8.93
CA ASP A 29 -1.02 -11.58 -9.44
C ASP A 29 0.31 -10.89 -9.07
N ALA A 30 0.68 -11.00 -7.79
CA ALA A 30 1.87 -10.37 -7.21
C ALA A 30 2.27 -11.07 -5.90
N ASP A 31 3.55 -10.97 -5.51
CA ASP A 31 4.00 -11.53 -4.23
C ASP A 31 3.59 -10.63 -3.04
N ILE A 32 3.47 -9.33 -3.26
CA ILE A 32 3.18 -8.33 -2.22
C ILE A 32 2.00 -7.47 -2.65
N ALA A 33 0.98 -7.37 -1.80
CA ALA A 33 -0.20 -6.56 -2.02
C ALA A 33 -0.34 -5.48 -0.95
N ILE A 34 -0.30 -4.22 -1.36
CA ILE A 34 -0.49 -3.07 -0.47
C ILE A 34 -1.99 -2.81 -0.32
N LEU A 35 -2.48 -2.72 0.92
CA LEU A 35 -3.88 -2.40 1.21
C LEU A 35 -3.94 -1.28 2.24
N GLY A 36 -4.72 -0.23 2.01
CA GLY A 36 -4.99 0.76 3.04
C GLY A 36 -6.20 0.40 3.90
N ALA A 37 -6.13 0.67 5.20
CA ALA A 37 -7.26 0.55 6.14
C ALA A 37 -7.48 1.91 6.85
N PRO A 38 -8.03 2.93 6.17
CA PRO A 38 -8.10 4.31 6.66
C PRO A 38 -9.20 4.52 7.74
N SER A 39 -9.14 3.79 8.84
CA SER A 39 -10.02 3.95 10.01
C SER A 39 -9.23 4.42 11.22
N ASP A 40 -9.73 5.43 11.92
CA ASP A 40 -9.21 5.89 13.21
C ASP A 40 -10.32 6.01 14.29
N GLU A 41 -11.40 5.24 14.13
CA GLU A 41 -12.57 5.21 15.03
C GLU A 41 -12.31 4.52 16.38
N GLY A 42 -11.18 3.82 16.52
CA GLY A 42 -10.70 3.23 17.77
C GLY A 42 -9.78 4.16 18.59
N SER A 43 -9.33 5.29 18.03
CA SER A 43 -8.50 6.28 18.72
C SER A 43 -9.35 7.19 19.62
N PRO A 44 -9.15 7.18 20.95
CA PRO A 44 -9.98 7.96 21.87
C PRO A 44 -9.58 9.44 21.99
N TRP A 45 -8.48 9.86 21.35
CA TRP A 45 -7.89 11.19 21.57
C TRP A 45 -7.83 12.04 20.29
N LYS A 46 -6.73 11.96 19.54
CA LYS A 46 -6.53 12.76 18.33
C LYS A 46 -6.85 11.94 17.09
N PRO A 47 -7.78 12.41 16.23
CA PRO A 47 -8.00 11.81 14.92
C PRO A 47 -6.88 12.22 13.95
N GLY A 48 -6.82 11.55 12.80
CA GLY A 48 -5.94 11.89 11.69
C GLY A 48 -5.24 10.69 11.07
N ALA A 49 -5.19 9.56 11.78
CA ALA A 49 -4.56 8.35 11.26
C ALA A 49 -5.30 7.80 10.03
N ARG A 50 -6.60 8.09 9.87
CA ARG A 50 -7.35 7.79 8.63
C ARG A 50 -6.74 8.39 7.35
N PHE A 51 -5.92 9.45 7.47
CA PHE A 51 -5.23 10.07 6.33
C PHE A 51 -3.86 9.43 6.01
N ALA A 52 -3.36 8.55 6.88
CA ALA A 52 -2.04 7.95 6.76
C ALA A 52 -1.86 7.12 5.48
N PRO A 53 -2.81 6.26 5.03
CA PRO A 53 -2.61 5.46 3.82
C PRO A 53 -2.34 6.33 2.58
N ARG A 54 -3.13 7.39 2.40
CA ARG A 54 -2.91 8.36 1.32
C ARG A 54 -1.57 9.07 1.46
N LYS A 55 -1.23 9.54 2.66
CA LYS A 55 0.02 10.29 2.86
C LYS A 55 1.27 9.44 2.68
N ILE A 56 1.22 8.18 3.11
CA ILE A 56 2.31 7.21 2.92
C ILE A 56 2.49 6.94 1.43
N ARG A 57 1.41 6.74 0.65
CA ARG A 57 1.52 6.61 -0.82
C ARG A 57 2.18 7.84 -1.44
N GLU A 58 1.73 9.04 -1.11
CA GLU A 58 2.33 10.30 -1.61
C GLU A 58 3.83 10.40 -1.34
N LEU A 59 4.27 10.05 -0.13
CA LEU A 59 5.68 10.15 0.25
C LEU A 59 6.53 8.99 -0.31
N SER A 60 5.91 7.83 -0.53
CA SER A 60 6.60 6.63 -1.02
C SER A 60 7.05 6.74 -2.48
N VAL A 61 6.45 7.63 -3.28
CA VAL A 61 6.81 7.83 -4.70
C VAL A 61 8.25 8.32 -4.90
N LYS A 62 8.92 8.84 -3.86
CA LYS A 62 10.36 9.15 -3.93
C LYS A 62 11.22 7.90 -4.14
N TYR A 63 10.70 6.73 -3.78
CA TYR A 63 11.35 5.43 -4.00
C TYR A 63 10.96 4.78 -5.34
N ALA A 64 10.18 5.46 -6.18
CA ALA A 64 9.73 4.97 -7.48
C ALA A 64 10.77 5.08 -8.60
N GLY A 65 11.87 5.81 -8.37
CA GLY A 65 12.72 6.33 -9.45
C GLY A 65 12.06 7.49 -10.20
N TYR A 66 12.83 8.52 -10.57
CA TYR A 66 12.36 9.68 -11.32
C TYR A 66 13.53 10.40 -12.01
N GLY A 67 13.24 11.17 -13.05
CA GLY A 67 14.22 11.99 -13.76
C GLY A 67 15.42 11.17 -14.26
N PRO A 68 16.67 11.63 -14.02
CA PRO A 68 17.88 10.89 -14.39
C PRO A 68 18.07 9.56 -13.63
N VAL A 69 17.38 9.37 -12.50
CA VAL A 69 17.52 8.20 -11.62
C VAL A 69 16.31 7.26 -11.69
N GLN A 70 15.58 7.25 -12.82
CA GLN A 70 14.43 6.36 -13.03
C GLN A 70 14.75 4.88 -12.80
N HIS A 71 15.98 4.46 -13.10
CA HIS A 71 16.43 3.08 -12.90
C HIS A 71 16.72 2.72 -11.44
N GLN A 72 16.86 3.71 -10.55
CA GLN A 72 17.19 3.53 -9.13
C GLN A 72 15.92 3.42 -8.27
N MET A 73 15.15 2.36 -8.50
CA MET A 73 13.89 2.09 -7.79
C MET A 73 14.14 1.30 -6.49
N GLY A 74 13.46 1.66 -5.40
CA GLY A 74 13.61 1.00 -4.10
C GLY A 74 14.31 1.86 -3.05
N TYR A 75 14.52 1.29 -1.86
CA TYR A 75 15.19 1.96 -0.74
C TYR A 75 16.67 1.54 -0.70
N TYR A 76 17.58 2.51 -0.73
CA TYR A 76 19.01 2.24 -0.59
C TYR A 76 19.43 2.37 0.87
N ASP A 77 20.02 1.30 1.40
CA ASP A 77 20.62 1.25 2.72
C ASP A 77 22.14 1.43 2.60
N ILE A 78 22.67 2.40 3.33
CA ILE A 78 24.10 2.75 3.28
C ILE A 78 24.96 1.80 4.11
N ASP A 79 24.41 1.23 5.19
CA ASP A 79 25.16 0.35 6.09
C ASP A 79 25.35 -1.02 5.46
N GLU A 80 24.38 -1.46 4.66
CA GLU A 80 24.44 -2.73 3.92
C GLU A 80 24.94 -2.59 2.47
N ASP A 81 25.15 -1.36 1.97
CA ASP A 81 25.45 -1.09 0.56
C ASP A 81 24.48 -1.82 -0.40
N ARG A 82 23.19 -1.81 -0.05
CA ARG A 82 22.17 -2.62 -0.71
C ARG A 82 20.89 -1.85 -0.96
N ARG A 83 20.26 -2.14 -2.10
CA ARG A 83 18.94 -1.62 -2.45
C ARG A 83 17.85 -2.66 -2.22
N TYR A 84 16.94 -2.33 -1.32
CA TYR A 84 15.75 -3.10 -1.00
C TYR A 84 14.60 -2.81 -1.98
N LEU A 85 13.79 -3.83 -2.24
CA LEU A 85 12.61 -3.80 -3.10
C LEU A 85 12.90 -3.54 -4.59
N GLU A 86 14.17 -3.44 -5.00
CA GLU A 86 14.55 -3.17 -6.39
C GLU A 86 14.13 -4.32 -7.34
N TYR A 87 14.35 -5.56 -6.92
CA TYR A 87 14.00 -6.75 -7.71
C TYR A 87 12.49 -6.87 -7.89
N GLU A 88 11.75 -6.81 -6.79
CA GLU A 88 10.30 -6.93 -6.74
C GLU A 88 9.65 -5.82 -7.58
N ARG A 89 10.19 -4.61 -7.51
CA ARG A 89 9.76 -3.47 -8.33
C ARG A 89 9.97 -3.70 -9.82
N ARG A 90 11.14 -4.20 -10.22
CA ARG A 90 11.45 -4.47 -11.64
C ARG A 90 10.62 -5.62 -12.21
N GLN A 91 10.28 -6.60 -11.39
CA GLN A 91 9.48 -7.76 -11.80
C GLN A 91 7.97 -7.57 -11.61
N SER A 92 7.52 -6.37 -11.22
CA SER A 92 6.10 -6.08 -10.93
C SER A 92 5.48 -7.01 -9.88
N ARG A 93 6.29 -7.47 -8.91
CA ARG A 93 5.88 -8.37 -7.82
C ARG A 93 5.18 -7.65 -6.66
N ILE A 94 4.94 -6.35 -6.79
CA ILE A 94 4.24 -5.51 -5.81
C ILE A 94 3.06 -4.84 -6.50
N VAL A 95 1.88 -4.90 -5.89
CA VAL A 95 0.66 -4.27 -6.38
C VAL A 95 -0.01 -3.43 -5.30
N ASP A 96 -0.59 -2.29 -5.67
CA ASP A 96 -1.41 -1.47 -4.76
C ASP A 96 -2.89 -1.78 -4.98
N CYS A 97 -3.51 -2.34 -3.95
CA CYS A 97 -4.91 -2.76 -3.96
C CYS A 97 -5.89 -1.65 -3.58
N GLY A 98 -5.41 -0.42 -3.36
CA GLY A 98 -6.24 0.67 -2.89
C GLY A 98 -6.57 0.51 -1.41
N ASP A 99 -7.78 0.89 -1.03
CA ASP A 99 -8.21 0.95 0.37
C ASP A 99 -9.42 0.04 0.61
N SER A 100 -9.47 -0.60 1.78
CA SER A 100 -10.68 -1.25 2.27
C SER A 100 -11.79 -0.23 2.50
N ASP A 101 -13.01 -0.64 2.20
CA ASP A 101 -14.19 0.21 2.36
C ASP A 101 -14.51 0.47 3.84
N ILE A 102 -14.63 1.75 4.21
CA ILE A 102 -14.85 2.23 5.58
C ILE A 102 -16.29 2.69 5.72
N VAL A 103 -17.04 2.08 6.63
CA VAL A 103 -18.42 2.45 6.91
C VAL A 103 -18.46 3.35 8.13
N TYR A 104 -18.77 4.63 7.91
CA TYR A 104 -18.86 5.63 8.98
C TYR A 104 -19.69 5.13 10.15
N THR A 105 -19.17 5.26 11.37
CA THR A 105 -19.84 4.93 12.65
C THR A 105 -20.20 3.45 12.80
N ASN A 106 -19.76 2.58 11.88
CA ASN A 106 -20.00 1.15 11.93
C ASN A 106 -18.68 0.39 11.91
N VAL A 107 -17.97 0.47 13.03
CA VAL A 107 -16.67 -0.20 13.24
C VAL A 107 -16.75 -1.70 12.96
N ARG A 108 -17.86 -2.36 13.32
CA ARG A 108 -18.04 -3.79 13.06
C ARG A 108 -18.00 -4.10 11.57
N ARG A 109 -18.80 -3.39 10.77
CA ARG A 109 -18.84 -3.57 9.31
C ARG A 109 -17.52 -3.17 8.64
N THR A 110 -16.89 -2.10 9.11
CA THR A 110 -15.54 -1.70 8.67
C THR A 110 -14.52 -2.82 8.92
N PHE A 111 -14.55 -3.43 10.11
CA PHE A 111 -13.67 -4.55 10.44
C PHE A 111 -13.96 -5.78 9.60
N ASP A 112 -15.23 -6.08 9.31
CA ASP A 112 -15.61 -7.19 8.44
C ASP A 112 -15.15 -6.97 6.99
N ASN A 113 -15.22 -5.73 6.48
CA ASN A 113 -14.66 -5.35 5.19
C ASN A 113 -13.14 -5.57 5.15
N ILE A 114 -12.39 -5.03 6.13
CA ILE A 114 -10.93 -5.18 6.20
C ILE A 114 -10.54 -6.67 6.27
N THR A 115 -11.20 -7.46 7.12
CA THR A 115 -10.92 -8.90 7.20
C THR A 115 -11.18 -9.61 5.87
N ARG A 116 -12.31 -9.32 5.20
CA ARG A 116 -12.63 -9.90 3.88
C ARG A 116 -11.56 -9.55 2.85
N ASP A 117 -11.16 -8.28 2.78
CA ASP A 117 -10.22 -7.81 1.76
C ASP A 117 -8.82 -8.41 1.99
N VAL A 118 -8.37 -8.49 3.25
CA VAL A 118 -7.11 -9.19 3.59
C VAL A 118 -7.20 -10.68 3.26
N ARG A 119 -8.32 -11.34 3.52
CA ARG A 119 -8.52 -12.76 3.14
C ARG A 119 -8.38 -12.96 1.64
N ARG A 120 -8.99 -12.10 0.82
CA ARG A 120 -8.88 -12.20 -0.65
C ARG A 120 -7.43 -12.10 -1.12
N ILE A 121 -6.64 -11.21 -0.52
CA ILE A 121 -5.20 -11.09 -0.80
C ILE A 121 -4.45 -12.38 -0.41
N LEU A 122 -4.75 -12.94 0.76
CA LEU A 122 -4.14 -14.18 1.23
C LEU A 122 -4.52 -15.37 0.34
N ASP A 123 -5.78 -15.45 -0.07
CA ASP A 123 -6.32 -16.50 -0.96
C ASP A 123 -5.68 -16.43 -2.37
N ALA A 124 -5.31 -15.23 -2.82
CA ALA A 124 -4.53 -15.02 -4.04
C ALA A 124 -3.04 -15.42 -3.89
N GLY A 125 -2.59 -15.81 -2.68
CA GLY A 125 -1.22 -16.20 -2.39
C GLY A 125 -0.24 -15.04 -2.17
N ALA A 126 -0.74 -13.80 -2.11
CA ALA A 126 0.07 -12.61 -1.92
C ALA A 126 0.25 -12.27 -0.43
N PHE A 127 1.38 -11.65 -0.09
CA PHE A 127 1.65 -11.13 1.25
C PHE A 127 1.00 -9.75 1.44
N PRO A 128 0.00 -9.60 2.35
CA PRO A 128 -0.66 -8.32 2.58
C PRO A 128 0.22 -7.38 3.41
N VAL A 129 0.50 -6.19 2.86
CA VAL A 129 1.07 -5.06 3.60
C VAL A 129 -0.04 -4.04 3.85
N VAL A 130 -0.57 -4.05 5.07
CA VAL A 130 -1.70 -3.19 5.43
C VAL A 130 -1.19 -1.87 6.02
N ILE A 131 -1.51 -0.77 5.36
CA ILE A 131 -1.24 0.58 5.85
C ILE A 131 -2.48 1.03 6.62
N GLY A 132 -2.37 1.06 7.93
CA GLY A 132 -3.49 1.33 8.81
C GLY A 132 -3.92 2.79 8.89
N GLY A 133 -4.98 2.99 9.68
CA GLY A 133 -5.19 4.19 10.45
C GLY A 133 -4.73 3.95 11.89
N ASP A 134 -5.65 3.95 12.86
CA ASP A 134 -5.27 3.65 14.25
C ASP A 134 -4.93 2.16 14.45
N HIS A 135 -4.44 1.82 15.64
CA HIS A 135 -3.95 0.48 15.93
C HIS A 135 -5.05 -0.58 16.07
N ALA A 136 -6.33 -0.19 16.15
CA ALA A 136 -7.44 -1.13 16.22
C ALA A 136 -7.63 -1.90 14.90
N VAL A 137 -7.14 -1.37 13.76
CA VAL A 137 -7.16 -2.07 12.47
C VAL A 137 -6.31 -3.35 12.46
N THR A 138 -5.41 -3.54 13.43
CA THR A 138 -4.66 -4.80 13.57
C THR A 138 -5.58 -5.98 13.86
N TYR A 139 -6.66 -5.78 14.62
CA TYR A 139 -7.61 -6.85 14.93
C TYR A 139 -8.26 -7.48 13.68
N PRO A 140 -8.92 -6.72 12.78
CA PRO A 140 -9.50 -7.32 11.58
C PRO A 140 -8.47 -7.88 10.60
N VAL A 141 -7.23 -7.36 10.59
CA VAL A 141 -6.14 -7.93 9.77
C VAL A 141 -5.73 -9.30 10.29
N VAL A 142 -5.48 -9.45 11.59
CA VAL A 142 -5.09 -10.75 12.19
C VAL A 142 -6.22 -11.77 12.08
N ARG A 143 -7.49 -11.33 12.24
CA ARG A 143 -8.67 -12.18 12.06
C ARG A 143 -8.77 -12.82 10.68
N ALA A 144 -8.09 -12.28 9.66
CA ALA A 144 -8.08 -12.86 8.32
C ALA A 144 -7.25 -14.16 8.22
N TYR A 145 -6.31 -14.39 9.14
CA TYR A 145 -5.42 -15.56 9.16
C TYR A 145 -6.04 -16.80 9.84
N THR A 146 -7.31 -16.70 10.23
CA THR A 146 -8.11 -17.77 10.83
C THR A 146 -9.35 -18.01 9.98
#